data_AF-A0A1G5H5T1-F1
#
_entry.id   AF-A0A1G5H5T1-F1
#
_cell.length_a   1.000
_cell.length_b   1.000
_cell.length_c   1.000
_cell.angle_alpha   90.00
_cell.angle_beta   90.00
_cell.angle_gamma   90.00
#
_symmetry.space_group_name_H-M   'P 1'
#
loop_
_entity.id
_entity.type
_entity.pdbx_description
1 polymer ?
#
loop_
_entity_poly.entity_id
_entity_poly.type
_entity_poly.pdbx_seq_one_letter_code
_entity_poly.pdbx_strand_id
1 'polypeptide(L)'
;MEMVSTIRAHIEKYMREQNLKLQHFSDITGINVGTLSAILKGSRPMSMNQLNQITSAMGLKKGHFYESYGVESFIESAPHWRRLEPYLYECAELGKLDCIQQVITHVTDDRSYIEQLFEVAESFFARGLKEAALILYECIADSEKYQHSERLALCQYRIFLLQKTLNKFDNLKAAIKFEPYIDKLNEEVQLDAIKDLANIYASISLWDKVLELAQELERRVNFQIKFQNEKHKIKGSIQNVVLETNECVCFTT
;
A
#
# COMPACT_ATOMS: atom_id res chain seq x y z
N MET A 1 8.51 1.67 34.24
CA MET A 1 8.20 1.11 32.92
C MET A 1 7.92 -0.36 33.15
N GLU A 2 6.65 -0.77 33.17
CA GLU A 2 6.33 -2.20 33.31
C GLU A 2 6.94 -2.92 32.12
N MET A 3 7.77 -3.94 32.37
CA MET A 3 8.27 -4.79 31.30
C MET A 3 7.09 -5.55 30.73
N VAL A 4 6.61 -5.14 29.56
CA VAL A 4 5.63 -5.91 28.79
C VAL A 4 6.25 -7.29 28.57
N SER A 5 5.59 -8.32 29.09
CA SER A 5 6.05 -9.69 28.93
C SER A 5 6.08 -10.04 27.44
N THR A 6 7.21 -10.54 26.95
CA THR A 6 7.33 -10.94 25.52
C THR A 6 6.30 -12.03 25.17
N ILE A 7 5.93 -12.13 23.89
CA ILE A 7 5.04 -13.18 23.39
C ILE A 7 5.55 -14.57 23.81
N ARG A 8 6.86 -14.79 23.77
CA ARG A 8 7.49 -16.04 24.20
C ARG A 8 7.20 -16.34 25.68
N ALA A 9 7.32 -15.35 26.55
CA ALA A 9 7.01 -15.51 27.97
C ALA A 9 5.51 -15.79 28.20
N HIS A 10 4.60 -15.22 27.38
CA HIS A 10 3.18 -15.59 27.42
C HIS A 10 2.94 -17.05 27.03
N ILE A 11 3.62 -17.53 25.99
CA ILE A 11 3.52 -18.93 25.54
C ILE A 11 4.06 -19.89 26.61
N GLU A 12 5.24 -19.59 27.18
CA GLU A 12 5.83 -20.41 28.24
C GLU A 12 4.95 -20.46 29.49
N LYS A 13 4.34 -19.32 29.87
CA LYS A 13 3.39 -19.26 30.98
C LYS A 13 2.18 -20.16 30.71
N TYR A 14 1.56 -20.05 29.54
CA TYR A 14 0.43 -20.89 29.16
C TYR A 14 0.78 -22.38 29.19
N MET A 15 1.93 -22.78 28.63
CA MET A 15 2.37 -24.17 28.64
C MET A 15 2.56 -24.70 30.06
N ARG A 16 3.12 -23.89 30.99
CA ARG A 16 3.24 -24.28 32.40
C ARG A 16 1.89 -24.43 33.09
N GLU A 17 0.98 -23.48 32.90
CA GLU A 17 -0.35 -23.48 33.51
C GLU A 17 -1.21 -24.66 33.03
N GLN A 18 -1.06 -25.04 31.76
CA GLN A 18 -1.75 -26.20 31.19
C GLN A 18 -0.97 -27.52 31.34
N ASN A 19 0.17 -27.52 32.03
CA ASN A 19 1.08 -28.66 32.19
C ASN A 19 1.43 -29.35 30.85
N LEU A 20 1.64 -28.55 29.80
CA LEU A 20 1.91 -29.02 28.44
C LEU A 20 3.42 -29.21 28.23
N LYS A 21 3.77 -30.42 27.76
CA LYS A 21 5.11 -30.68 27.21
C LYS A 21 5.22 -30.09 25.81
N LEU A 22 6.45 -29.78 25.39
CA LEU A 22 6.75 -29.21 24.07
C LEU A 22 6.19 -30.07 22.91
N GLN A 23 6.30 -31.40 23.01
CA GLN A 23 5.74 -32.31 22.01
C GLN A 23 4.23 -32.15 21.87
N HIS A 24 3.49 -32.18 22.99
CA HIS A 24 2.04 -32.04 22.95
C HIS A 24 1.62 -30.67 22.40
N PHE A 25 2.34 -29.60 22.74
CA PHE A 25 2.02 -28.27 22.21
C PHE A 25 2.34 -28.14 20.72
N SER A 26 3.39 -28.82 20.23
CA SER A 26 3.68 -28.96 18.81
C SER A 26 2.53 -29.66 18.07
N ASP A 27 1.98 -30.73 18.65
CA ASP A 27 0.87 -31.48 18.07
C ASP A 27 -0.41 -30.62 17.99
N ILE A 28 -0.70 -29.81 19.03
CA ILE A 28 -1.86 -28.91 19.08
C ILE A 28 -1.71 -27.76 18.06
N THR A 29 -0.53 -27.14 18.01
CA THR A 29 -0.28 -25.98 17.12
C THR A 29 -0.10 -26.38 15.66
N GLY A 30 0.25 -27.64 15.39
CA GLY A 30 0.67 -28.10 14.06
C GLY A 30 2.04 -27.56 13.63
N ILE A 31 2.81 -26.95 14.53
CA ILE A 31 4.16 -26.44 14.26
C ILE A 31 5.16 -27.52 14.65
N ASN A 32 6.14 -27.82 13.78
CA ASN A 32 7.19 -28.78 14.09
C ASN A 32 7.91 -28.46 15.43
N VAL A 33 8.10 -29.47 16.27
CA VAL A 33 8.70 -29.39 17.62
C VAL A 33 10.03 -28.64 17.62
N GLY A 34 10.91 -28.90 16.64
CA GLY A 34 12.21 -28.23 16.53
C GLY A 34 12.07 -26.74 16.22
N THR A 35 11.08 -26.39 15.39
CA THR A 35 10.76 -24.99 15.08
C THR A 35 10.16 -24.29 16.29
N LEU A 36 9.22 -24.93 17.00
CA LEU A 36 8.63 -24.39 18.22
C LEU A 36 9.68 -24.19 19.32
N SER A 37 10.59 -25.16 19.48
CA SER A 37 11.74 -25.05 20.38
C SER A 37 12.62 -23.84 20.07
N ALA A 38 12.98 -23.66 18.79
CA ALA A 38 13.82 -22.54 18.35
C ALA A 38 13.13 -21.18 18.54
N ILE A 39 11.81 -21.12 18.31
CA ILE A 39 10.99 -19.94 18.57
C ILE A 39 11.02 -19.58 20.06
N LEU A 40 10.73 -20.53 20.95
CA LEU A 40 10.71 -20.27 22.40
C LEU A 40 12.07 -19.84 22.92
N LYS A 41 13.15 -20.48 22.45
CA LYS A 41 14.53 -20.07 22.75
C LYS A 41 14.93 -18.72 22.14
N GLY A 42 14.17 -18.21 21.18
CA GLY A 42 14.46 -16.94 20.49
C GLY A 42 15.55 -17.04 19.43
N SER A 43 16.03 -18.25 19.11
CA SER A 43 17.02 -18.44 18.04
C SER A 43 16.41 -18.38 16.65
N ARG A 44 15.08 -18.48 16.55
CA ARG A 44 14.35 -18.35 15.28
C ARG A 44 13.19 -17.36 15.44
N PRO A 45 13.05 -16.36 14.54
CA PRO A 45 11.91 -15.48 14.56
C PRO A 45 10.63 -16.21 14.15
N MET A 46 9.52 -15.83 14.77
CA MET A 46 8.19 -16.38 14.49
C MET A 46 7.60 -15.73 13.23
N SER A 47 6.99 -16.52 12.35
CA SER A 47 6.20 -16.01 11.21
C SER A 47 4.77 -15.68 11.62
N MET A 48 4.05 -14.92 10.79
CA MET A 48 2.66 -14.56 11.03
C MET A 48 1.73 -15.77 11.19
N ASN A 49 1.89 -16.77 10.32
CA ASN A 49 1.10 -18.01 10.42
C ASN A 49 1.37 -18.75 11.74
N GLN A 50 2.63 -18.86 12.15
CA GLN A 50 2.99 -19.49 13.42
C GLN A 50 2.42 -18.73 14.62
N LEU A 51 2.39 -17.39 14.58
CA LEU A 51 1.74 -16.58 15.60
C LEU A 51 0.26 -16.93 15.70
N ASN A 52 -0.45 -17.02 14.58
CA ASN A 52 -1.87 -17.38 14.57
C ASN A 52 -2.14 -18.80 15.06
N GLN A 53 -1.32 -19.77 14.63
CA GLN A 53 -1.42 -21.16 15.09
C GLN A 53 -1.25 -21.26 16.61
N ILE A 54 -0.25 -20.58 17.16
CA ILE A 54 0.00 -20.52 18.60
C ILE A 54 -1.15 -19.82 19.32
N THR A 55 -1.59 -18.66 18.82
CA THR A 55 -2.71 -17.89 19.39
C THR A 55 -3.98 -18.75 19.46
N SER A 56 -4.29 -19.47 18.38
CA SER A 56 -5.44 -20.36 18.31
C SER A 56 -5.30 -21.56 19.25
N ALA A 57 -4.12 -22.18 19.33
CA ALA A 57 -3.84 -23.29 20.25
C ALA A 57 -4.00 -22.88 21.72
N MET A 58 -3.74 -21.62 22.04
CA MET A 58 -3.97 -21.03 23.37
C MET A 58 -5.44 -20.70 23.64
N GLY A 59 -6.34 -20.89 22.67
CA GLY A 59 -7.76 -20.52 22.77
C GLY A 59 -8.01 -19.01 22.70
N LEU A 60 -7.04 -18.24 22.18
CA LEU A 60 -7.13 -16.79 22.06
C LEU A 60 -7.66 -16.37 20.67
N LYS A 61 -8.29 -15.21 20.60
CA LYS A 61 -8.80 -14.67 19.33
C LYS A 61 -7.64 -14.25 18.42
N LYS A 62 -7.79 -14.48 17.11
CA LYS A 62 -6.89 -13.93 16.08
C LYS A 62 -6.73 -12.41 16.29
N GLY A 63 -5.52 -11.90 16.17
CA GLY A 63 -5.22 -10.49 16.46
C GLY A 63 -4.80 -10.20 17.91
N HIS A 64 -4.85 -11.18 18.82
CA HIS A 64 -4.51 -10.96 20.24
C HIS A 64 -3.07 -10.46 20.44
N PHE A 65 -2.10 -11.06 19.75
CA PHE A 65 -0.69 -10.71 19.89
C PHE A 65 -0.17 -9.71 18.83
N TYR A 66 -1.03 -9.09 18.01
CA TYR A 66 -0.55 -8.31 16.86
C TYR A 66 0.20 -7.03 17.26
N GLU A 67 -0.21 -6.40 18.36
CA GLU A 67 0.49 -5.23 18.90
C GLU A 67 1.89 -5.62 19.37
N SER A 68 2.00 -6.59 20.30
CA SER A 68 3.28 -7.09 20.79
C SER A 68 4.16 -7.64 19.65
N TYR A 69 3.56 -8.32 18.67
CA TYR A 69 4.31 -8.89 17.55
C TYR A 69 4.86 -7.80 16.64
N GLY A 70 4.08 -6.73 16.42
CA GLY A 70 4.51 -5.56 15.68
C GLY A 70 5.74 -4.91 16.32
N VAL A 71 5.67 -4.69 17.64
CA VAL A 71 6.78 -4.13 18.43
C VAL A 71 8.01 -5.03 18.38
N GLU A 72 7.90 -6.29 18.80
CA GLU A 72 9.04 -7.21 18.91
C GLU A 72 9.69 -7.49 17.53
N SER A 73 8.90 -7.58 16.46
CA SER A 73 9.37 -8.07 15.16
C SER A 73 9.83 -6.98 14.18
N PHE A 74 9.35 -5.75 14.34
CA PHE A 74 9.56 -4.67 13.36
C PHE A 74 10.04 -3.34 13.97
N ILE A 75 9.89 -3.14 15.29
CA ILE A 75 10.34 -1.91 15.96
C ILE A 75 11.59 -2.18 16.79
N GLU A 76 11.59 -3.23 17.60
CA GLU A 76 12.76 -3.63 18.40
C GLU A 76 13.78 -4.45 17.59
N SER A 77 13.40 -4.86 16.38
CA SER A 77 14.21 -5.66 15.47
C SER A 77 14.15 -5.10 14.06
N ALA A 78 15.22 -5.27 13.28
CA ALA A 78 15.22 -4.90 11.86
C ALA A 78 14.07 -5.60 11.11
N PRO A 79 13.19 -4.83 10.44
CA PRO A 79 12.03 -5.40 9.76
C PRO A 79 12.48 -6.28 8.59
N HIS A 80 11.69 -7.33 8.31
CA HIS A 80 11.92 -8.23 7.19
C HIS A 80 10.63 -8.38 6.39
N TRP A 81 10.67 -8.03 5.10
CA TRP A 81 9.47 -7.94 4.24
C TRP A 81 8.57 -9.18 4.28
N ARG A 82 9.15 -10.39 4.16
CA ARG A 82 8.38 -11.66 4.22
C ARG A 82 7.54 -11.86 5.50
N ARG A 83 7.82 -11.12 6.58
CA ARG A 83 6.98 -11.10 7.80
C ARG A 83 6.09 -9.87 7.86
N LEU A 84 6.62 -8.72 7.43
CA LEU A 84 5.90 -7.45 7.47
C LEU A 84 4.67 -7.47 6.57
N GLU A 85 4.80 -7.95 5.33
CA GLU A 85 3.68 -7.96 4.38
C GLU A 85 2.48 -8.78 4.88
N PRO A 86 2.62 -10.07 5.26
CA PRO A 86 1.49 -10.82 5.85
C PRO A 86 0.91 -10.17 7.10
N TYR A 87 1.75 -9.55 7.94
CA TYR A 87 1.30 -8.83 9.11
C TYR A 87 0.39 -7.65 8.76
N LEU A 88 0.78 -6.82 7.78
CA LEU A 88 -0.03 -5.69 7.33
C LEU A 88 -1.40 -6.16 6.80
N TYR A 89 -1.42 -7.19 5.94
CA TYR A 89 -2.68 -7.74 5.40
C TYR A 89 -3.61 -8.23 6.50
N GLU A 90 -3.08 -9.00 7.46
CA GLU A 90 -3.91 -9.52 8.55
C GLU A 90 -4.38 -8.44 9.52
N CYS A 91 -3.54 -7.43 9.81
CA CYS A 91 -3.97 -6.27 10.58
C CYS A 91 -5.10 -5.52 9.88
N ALA A 92 -4.99 -5.29 8.57
CA ALA A 92 -6.00 -4.57 7.80
C ALA A 92 -7.33 -5.33 7.77
N GLU A 93 -7.30 -6.65 7.56
CA GLU A 93 -8.49 -7.51 7.57
C GLU A 93 -9.20 -7.56 8.93
N LEU A 94 -8.46 -7.40 10.03
CA LEU A 94 -9.01 -7.37 11.38
C LEU A 94 -9.32 -5.95 11.89
N GLY A 95 -9.11 -4.91 11.08
CA GLY A 95 -9.29 -3.52 11.51
C GLY A 95 -8.31 -3.07 12.60
N LYS A 96 -7.14 -3.72 12.71
CA LYS A 96 -6.06 -3.36 13.64
C LYS A 96 -5.23 -2.19 13.10
N LEU A 97 -5.90 -1.05 12.89
CA LEU A 97 -5.33 0.12 12.24
C LEU A 97 -4.17 0.74 13.05
N ASP A 98 -4.30 0.81 14.38
CA ASP A 98 -3.24 1.34 15.26
C ASP A 98 -1.95 0.51 15.14
N CYS A 99 -2.07 -0.82 15.01
CA CYS A 99 -0.95 -1.71 14.80
C CYS A 99 -0.22 -1.44 13.46
N ILE A 100 -0.99 -1.15 12.40
CA ILE A 100 -0.42 -0.76 11.11
C ILE A 100 0.34 0.56 11.28
N GLN A 101 -0.33 1.60 11.79
CA GLN A 101 0.23 2.94 11.93
C GLN A 101 1.56 2.90 12.71
N GLN A 102 1.58 2.22 13.85
CA GLN A 102 2.76 2.13 14.71
C GLN A 102 3.95 1.49 13.99
N VAL A 103 3.73 0.39 13.28
CA VAL A 103 4.79 -0.34 12.58
C VAL A 103 5.27 0.46 11.37
N ILE A 104 4.38 1.00 10.55
CA ILE A 104 4.80 1.65 9.30
C ILE A 104 5.55 2.94 9.55
N THR A 105 5.19 3.73 10.58
CA THR A 105 5.92 4.95 10.92
C THR A 105 7.39 4.65 11.22
N HIS A 106 7.68 3.53 11.87
CA HIS A 106 9.04 3.09 12.13
C HIS A 106 9.74 2.51 10.88
N VAL A 107 9.01 1.71 10.09
CA VAL A 107 9.58 1.08 8.88
C VAL A 107 9.91 2.12 7.80
N THR A 108 9.11 3.17 7.64
CA THR A 108 9.32 4.19 6.60
C THR A 108 10.50 5.12 6.86
N ASP A 109 11.04 5.15 8.09
CA ASP A 109 12.32 5.80 8.36
C ASP A 109 13.46 5.13 7.57
N ASP A 110 13.33 3.82 7.32
CA ASP A 110 14.14 3.07 6.37
C ASP A 110 13.49 3.09 4.98
N ARG A 111 14.00 3.97 4.11
CA ARG A 111 13.47 4.19 2.74
C ARG A 111 13.47 2.94 1.86
N SER A 112 14.14 1.87 2.25
CA SER A 112 14.25 0.62 1.47
C SER A 112 12.91 -0.09 1.23
N TYR A 113 11.90 0.18 2.06
CA TYR A 113 10.58 -0.48 1.97
C TYR A 113 9.48 0.36 1.34
N ILE A 114 9.75 1.62 0.95
CA ILE A 114 8.72 2.55 0.46
C ILE A 114 8.02 2.00 -0.78
N GLU A 115 8.76 1.43 -1.73
CA GLU A 115 8.19 0.87 -2.96
C GLU A 115 7.24 -0.29 -2.66
N GLN A 116 7.65 -1.22 -1.81
CA GLN A 116 6.81 -2.37 -1.45
C GLN A 116 5.61 -1.96 -0.59
N LEU A 117 5.77 -0.98 0.29
CA LEU A 117 4.65 -0.41 1.05
C LEU A 117 3.63 0.28 0.13
N PHE A 118 4.09 0.94 -0.93
CA PHE A 118 3.22 1.54 -1.93
C PHE A 118 2.39 0.48 -2.67
N GLU A 119 2.99 -0.65 -3.06
CA GLU A 119 2.25 -1.76 -3.67
C GLU A 119 1.19 -2.34 -2.71
N VAL A 120 1.50 -2.45 -1.41
CA VAL A 120 0.51 -2.86 -0.40
C VAL A 120 -0.62 -1.83 -0.27
N ALA A 121 -0.31 -0.53 -0.34
CA ALA A 121 -1.31 0.53 -0.29
C ALA A 121 -2.27 0.47 -1.50
N GLU A 122 -1.75 0.31 -2.73
CA GLU A 122 -2.57 0.13 -3.94
C GLU A 122 -3.42 -1.15 -3.84
N SER A 123 -2.87 -2.24 -3.33
CA SER A 123 -3.63 -3.48 -3.07
C SER A 123 -4.77 -3.26 -2.07
N PHE A 124 -4.52 -2.58 -0.95
CA PHE A 124 -5.55 -2.25 0.04
C PHE A 124 -6.64 -1.35 -0.56
N PHE A 125 -6.23 -0.34 -1.34
CA PHE A 125 -7.15 0.55 -2.05
C PHE A 125 -8.06 -0.23 -3.01
N ALA A 126 -7.49 -1.09 -3.85
CA ALA A 126 -8.23 -1.94 -4.79
C ALA A 126 -9.17 -2.92 -4.09
N ARG A 127 -8.80 -3.42 -2.91
CA ARG A 127 -9.62 -4.33 -2.07
C ARG A 127 -10.67 -3.59 -1.24
N GLY A 128 -10.68 -2.26 -1.23
CA GLY A 128 -11.62 -1.46 -0.44
C GLY A 128 -11.28 -1.38 1.06
N LEU A 129 -10.05 -1.75 1.47
CA LEU A 129 -9.54 -1.59 2.83
C LEU A 129 -9.09 -0.13 3.05
N LYS A 130 -10.05 0.79 2.98
CA LYS A 130 -9.83 2.23 2.81
C LYS A 130 -8.99 2.86 3.92
N GLU A 131 -9.29 2.54 5.16
CA GLU A 131 -8.63 3.12 6.33
C GLU A 131 -7.17 2.67 6.43
N ALA A 132 -6.90 1.39 6.14
CA ALA A 132 -5.54 0.85 6.11
C ALA A 132 -4.73 1.41 4.92
N ALA A 133 -5.36 1.56 3.75
CA ALA A 133 -4.74 2.18 2.59
C ALA A 133 -4.37 3.64 2.88
N LEU A 134 -5.29 4.39 3.50
CA LEU A 134 -5.07 5.80 3.85
C LEU A 134 -3.85 5.97 4.76
N ILE A 135 -3.75 5.15 5.82
CA ILE A 135 -2.61 5.14 6.74
C ILE A 135 -1.28 4.94 5.98
N LEU A 136 -1.23 4.00 5.05
CA LEU A 136 -0.03 3.76 4.24
C LEU A 136 0.31 4.94 3.32
N TYR A 137 -0.68 5.46 2.58
CA TYR A 137 -0.44 6.59 1.67
C TYR A 137 0.03 7.84 2.39
N GLU A 138 -0.55 8.15 3.55
CA GLU A 138 -0.15 9.31 4.37
C GLU A 138 1.31 9.16 4.83
N CYS A 139 1.67 7.98 5.33
CA CYS A 139 3.04 7.69 5.76
C CYS A 139 4.05 7.80 4.61
N ILE A 140 3.75 7.20 3.46
CA ILE A 140 4.62 7.24 2.26
C ILE A 140 4.76 8.67 1.75
N ALA A 141 3.66 9.42 1.67
CA ALA A 141 3.66 10.79 1.19
C ALA A 141 4.51 11.72 2.06
N ASP A 142 4.50 11.50 3.38
CA ASP A 142 5.34 12.24 4.31
C ASP A 142 6.83 11.88 4.15
N SER A 143 7.15 10.59 3.94
CA SER A 143 8.52 10.12 3.71
C SER A 143 9.12 10.58 2.38
N GLU A 144 8.31 10.71 1.33
CA GLU A 144 8.74 11.09 -0.02
C GLU A 144 8.64 12.59 -0.32
N LYS A 145 8.28 13.44 0.65
CA LYS A 145 8.01 14.88 0.43
C LYS A 145 9.07 15.65 -0.38
N TYR A 146 10.34 15.21 -0.35
CA TYR A 146 11.47 15.84 -1.05
C TYR A 146 12.04 15.00 -2.22
N GLN A 147 11.40 13.89 -2.59
CA GLN A 147 11.84 12.94 -3.62
C GLN A 147 10.64 12.44 -4.46
N HIS A 148 10.90 11.67 -5.53
CA HIS A 148 9.88 10.93 -6.31
C HIS A 148 8.52 11.61 -6.51
N SER A 149 8.48 12.64 -7.36
CA SER A 149 7.29 13.49 -7.56
C SER A 149 6.03 12.75 -8.00
N GLU A 150 6.18 11.66 -8.76
CA GLU A 150 5.08 10.91 -9.36
C GLU A 150 4.36 10.01 -8.34
N ARG A 151 5.10 9.16 -7.61
CA ARG A 151 4.53 8.32 -6.54
C ARG A 151 3.90 9.18 -5.46
N LEU A 152 4.60 10.24 -5.03
CA LEU A 152 4.05 11.22 -4.11
C LEU A 152 2.74 11.83 -4.62
N ALA A 153 2.67 12.22 -5.89
CA ALA A 153 1.45 12.75 -6.48
C ALA A 153 0.30 11.73 -6.49
N LEU A 154 0.60 10.47 -6.81
CA LEU A 154 -0.38 9.39 -6.79
C LEU A 154 -0.87 9.12 -5.35
N CYS A 155 0.01 9.10 -4.35
CA CYS A 155 -0.38 9.03 -2.94
C CYS A 155 -1.32 10.18 -2.56
N GLN A 156 -1.00 11.43 -2.93
CA GLN A 156 -1.87 12.58 -2.64
C GLN A 156 -3.23 12.47 -3.33
N TYR A 157 -3.27 11.94 -4.56
CA TYR A 157 -4.53 11.68 -5.25
C TYR A 157 -5.36 10.61 -4.53
N ARG A 158 -4.74 9.51 -4.10
CA ARG A 158 -5.42 8.43 -3.36
C ARG A 158 -5.95 8.92 -2.01
N ILE A 159 -5.15 9.70 -1.27
CA ILE A 159 -5.57 10.37 -0.04
C ILE A 159 -6.80 11.25 -0.29
N PHE A 160 -6.77 12.09 -1.33
CA PHE A 160 -7.90 12.94 -1.71
C PHE A 160 -9.18 12.14 -1.99
N LEU A 161 -9.07 11.02 -2.71
CA LEU A 161 -10.22 10.15 -2.98
C LEU A 161 -10.78 9.49 -1.71
N LEU A 162 -9.90 9.05 -0.81
CA LEU A 162 -10.26 8.37 0.44
C LEU A 162 -10.83 9.31 1.50
N GLN A 163 -10.40 10.57 1.53
CA GLN A 163 -10.84 11.58 2.49
C GLN A 163 -12.16 12.28 2.09
N LYS A 164 -12.82 11.86 1.00
CA LYS A 164 -14.14 12.41 0.63
C LYS A 164 -15.18 12.14 1.73
N THR A 165 -15.73 13.19 2.30
CA THR A 165 -16.77 13.13 3.34
C THR A 165 -18.06 13.84 2.89
N LEU A 166 -19.08 13.85 3.75
CA LEU A 166 -20.28 14.69 3.55
C LEU A 166 -20.03 16.17 3.86
N ASN A 167 -18.91 16.51 4.51
CA ASN A 167 -18.56 17.86 4.88
C ASN A 167 -17.87 18.59 3.72
N LYS A 168 -18.52 19.65 3.22
CA LYS A 168 -18.01 20.49 2.14
C LYS A 168 -16.67 21.15 2.46
N PHE A 169 -16.44 21.55 3.72
CA PHE A 169 -15.21 22.22 4.14
C PHE A 169 -14.01 21.26 4.14
N ASP A 170 -14.20 20.04 4.65
CA ASP A 170 -13.17 19.01 4.64
C ASP A 170 -12.80 18.60 3.22
N ASN A 171 -13.82 18.45 2.35
CA ASN A 171 -13.62 18.15 0.94
C ASN A 171 -12.86 19.27 0.20
N LEU A 172 -13.18 20.54 0.47
CA LEU A 172 -12.45 21.68 -0.08
C LEU A 172 -10.99 21.69 0.40
N LYS A 173 -10.75 21.43 1.69
CA LYS A 173 -9.40 21.35 2.24
C LYS A 173 -8.57 20.26 1.56
N ALA A 174 -9.17 19.09 1.32
CA ALA A 174 -8.52 17.99 0.60
C ALA A 174 -8.24 18.36 -0.87
N ALA A 175 -9.20 19.00 -1.55
CA ALA A 175 -9.05 19.48 -2.92
C ALA A 175 -7.89 20.47 -3.08
N ILE A 176 -7.82 21.50 -2.21
CA ILE A 176 -6.74 22.50 -2.22
C ILE A 176 -5.38 21.85 -1.96
N LYS A 177 -5.31 20.86 -1.05
CA LYS A 177 -4.07 20.13 -0.77
C LYS A 177 -3.60 19.31 -1.98
N PHE A 178 -4.54 18.74 -2.74
CA PHE A 178 -4.25 17.86 -3.87
C PHE A 178 -3.95 18.59 -5.18
N GLU A 179 -4.63 19.70 -5.48
CA GLU A 179 -4.52 20.44 -6.76
C GLU A 179 -3.06 20.65 -7.26
N PRO A 180 -2.07 21.01 -6.41
CA PRO A 180 -0.68 21.19 -6.84
C PRO A 180 0.04 19.92 -7.35
N TYR A 181 -0.56 18.74 -7.19
CA TYR A 181 0.02 17.45 -7.58
C TYR A 181 -0.48 16.94 -8.94
N ILE A 182 -1.50 17.57 -9.54
CA ILE A 182 -2.11 17.08 -10.80
C ILE A 182 -1.06 16.92 -11.90
N ASP A 183 -0.20 17.91 -12.11
CA ASP A 183 0.80 17.89 -13.19
C ASP A 183 1.91 16.86 -12.99
N LYS A 184 2.05 16.33 -11.77
CA LYS A 184 3.06 15.33 -11.40
C LYS A 184 2.56 13.90 -11.55
N LEU A 185 1.27 13.71 -11.81
CA LEU A 185 0.69 12.38 -12.02
C LEU A 185 1.02 11.80 -13.40
N ASN A 186 1.03 10.46 -13.47
CA ASN A 186 0.43 9.64 -14.54
C ASN A 186 -0.45 10.40 -15.54
N GLU A 187 -0.05 10.62 -16.79
CA GLU A 187 -0.95 11.08 -17.87
C GLU A 187 -2.25 10.25 -17.92
N GLU A 188 -2.15 8.94 -17.68
CA GLU A 188 -3.28 8.00 -17.62
C GLU A 188 -4.26 8.32 -16.48
N VAL A 189 -3.80 8.95 -15.40
CA VAL A 189 -4.55 9.24 -14.17
C VAL A 189 -4.97 10.71 -14.10
N GLN A 190 -4.26 11.62 -14.79
CA GLN A 190 -4.49 13.06 -14.76
C GLN A 190 -5.92 13.47 -15.13
N LEU A 191 -6.51 12.83 -16.15
CA LEU A 191 -7.86 13.16 -16.61
C LEU A 191 -8.91 12.83 -15.52
N ASP A 192 -8.77 11.67 -14.88
CA ASP A 192 -9.64 11.29 -13.77
C ASP A 192 -9.45 12.21 -12.57
N ALA A 193 -8.21 12.56 -12.24
CA ALA A 193 -7.89 13.49 -11.16
C ALA A 193 -8.52 14.87 -11.37
N ILE A 194 -8.41 15.44 -12.58
CA ILE A 194 -9.01 16.74 -12.92
C ILE A 194 -10.54 16.67 -12.79
N LYS A 195 -11.16 15.60 -13.30
CA LYS A 195 -12.60 15.37 -13.20
C LYS A 195 -13.05 15.27 -11.73
N ASP A 196 -12.34 14.50 -10.92
CA ASP A 196 -12.66 14.35 -9.49
C ASP A 196 -12.49 15.66 -8.71
N LEU A 197 -11.48 16.46 -9.04
CA LEU A 197 -11.29 17.78 -8.44
C LEU A 197 -12.41 18.76 -8.84
N ALA A 198 -12.78 18.77 -10.13
CA ALA A 198 -13.87 19.59 -10.65
C ALA A 198 -15.21 19.24 -9.98
N ASN A 199 -15.47 17.96 -9.71
CA ASN A 199 -16.67 17.53 -8.99
C ASN A 199 -16.74 18.10 -7.56
N ILE A 200 -15.61 18.15 -6.85
CA ILE A 200 -15.56 18.78 -5.52
C ILE A 200 -15.84 20.28 -5.62
N TYR A 201 -15.18 20.99 -6.54
CA TYR A 201 -15.41 22.43 -6.73
C TYR A 201 -16.84 22.76 -7.17
N ALA A 202 -17.46 21.92 -8.00
CA ALA A 202 -18.86 22.05 -8.37
C ALA A 202 -19.79 21.88 -7.16
N SER A 203 -19.52 20.90 -6.27
CA SER A 203 -20.34 20.63 -5.08
C SER A 203 -20.41 21.80 -4.08
N ILE A 204 -19.43 22.71 -4.14
CA ILE A 204 -19.32 23.93 -3.33
C ILE A 204 -19.51 25.21 -4.15
N SER A 205 -19.93 25.09 -5.42
CA SER A 205 -20.27 26.22 -6.30
C SER A 205 -19.09 27.15 -6.66
N LEU A 206 -17.86 26.64 -6.68
CA LEU A 206 -16.70 27.35 -7.22
C LEU A 206 -16.62 27.20 -8.74
N TRP A 207 -17.56 27.81 -9.46
CA TRP A 207 -17.72 27.63 -10.90
C TRP A 207 -16.54 28.10 -11.74
N ASP A 208 -15.85 29.17 -11.32
CA ASP A 208 -14.65 29.65 -12.00
C ASP A 208 -13.56 28.56 -12.02
N LYS A 209 -13.35 27.88 -10.88
CA LYS A 209 -12.44 26.74 -10.78
C LYS A 209 -12.88 25.53 -11.61
N VAL A 210 -14.18 25.27 -11.67
CA VAL A 210 -14.71 24.21 -12.54
C VAL A 210 -14.41 24.51 -14.01
N LEU A 211 -14.56 25.78 -14.43
CA LEU A 211 -14.27 26.20 -15.79
C LEU A 211 -12.77 26.10 -16.13
N GLU A 212 -11.89 26.54 -15.22
CA GLU A 212 -10.43 26.38 -15.37
C GLU A 212 -10.05 24.91 -15.58
N LEU A 213 -10.56 24.02 -14.73
CA LEU A 213 -10.28 22.59 -14.81
C LEU A 213 -10.87 21.95 -16.07
N ALA A 214 -12.05 22.37 -16.51
CA ALA A 214 -12.67 21.87 -17.74
C ALA A 214 -11.87 22.26 -18.99
N GLN A 215 -11.39 23.50 -19.06
CA GLN A 215 -10.51 23.96 -20.14
C GLN A 215 -9.19 23.18 -20.16
N GLU A 216 -8.62 22.93 -18.98
CA GLU A 216 -7.38 22.15 -18.87
C GLU A 216 -7.59 20.68 -19.28
N LEU A 217 -8.72 20.08 -18.90
CA LEU A 217 -9.12 18.74 -19.33
C LEU A 217 -9.25 18.66 -20.86
N GLU A 218 -9.95 19.61 -21.47
CA GLU A 218 -10.12 19.71 -22.93
C GLU A 218 -8.76 19.83 -23.63
N ARG A 219 -7.87 20.68 -23.11
CA ARG A 219 -6.52 20.86 -23.66
C ARG A 219 -5.73 19.54 -23.65
N ARG A 220 -5.75 18.79 -22.55
CA ARG A 220 -5.03 17.50 -22.42
C ARG A 220 -5.60 16.42 -23.32
N VAL A 221 -6.93 16.29 -23.37
CA VAL A 221 -7.62 15.33 -24.25
C VAL A 221 -7.28 15.62 -25.71
N ASN A 222 -7.39 16.88 -26.13
CA ASN A 222 -7.05 17.29 -27.50
C ASN A 222 -5.59 16.98 -27.86
N PHE A 223 -4.66 17.18 -26.92
CA PHE A 223 -3.26 16.81 -27.11
C PHE A 223 -3.08 15.29 -27.27
N GLN A 224 -3.67 14.48 -26.39
CA GLN A 224 -3.60 13.02 -26.47
C GLN A 224 -4.18 12.48 -27.79
N ILE A 225 -5.31 13.01 -28.26
CA ILE A 225 -5.91 12.62 -29.54
C ILE A 225 -4.97 12.93 -30.71
N LYS A 226 -4.40 14.14 -30.75
CA LYS A 226 -3.45 14.53 -31.81
C LYS A 226 -2.23 13.62 -31.81
N PHE A 227 -1.65 13.36 -30.65
CA PHE A 227 -0.48 12.49 -30.51
C PHE A 227 -0.77 11.04 -30.92
N GLN A 228 -1.95 10.51 -30.58
CA GLN A 228 -2.38 9.19 -31.05
C GLN A 228 -2.51 9.15 -32.57
N ASN A 229 -3.14 10.16 -33.18
CA ASN A 229 -3.28 10.25 -34.63
C ASN A 229 -1.92 10.32 -35.34
N GLU A 230 -0.94 11.03 -34.77
CA GLU A 230 0.44 11.08 -35.30
C GLU A 230 1.15 9.74 -35.17
N LYS A 231 1.02 9.04 -34.03
CA LYS A 231 1.56 7.67 -33.85
C LYS A 231 0.99 6.69 -34.88
N HIS A 232 -0.31 6.77 -35.17
CA HIS A 232 -0.93 5.92 -36.19
C HIS A 232 -0.41 6.24 -37.60
N LYS A 233 -0.22 7.51 -37.93
CA LYS A 233 0.42 7.92 -39.19
C LYS A 233 1.84 7.39 -39.31
N ILE A 234 2.67 7.54 -38.27
CA ILE A 234 4.06 7.08 -38.26
C ILE A 234 4.13 5.54 -38.37
N LYS A 235 3.29 4.79 -37.64
CA LYS A 235 3.21 3.33 -37.77
C LYS A 235 2.80 2.90 -39.17
N GLY A 236 1.79 3.56 -39.77
CA GLY A 236 1.39 3.32 -41.15
C GLY A 236 2.53 3.59 -42.14
N SER A 237 3.27 4.69 -41.95
CA SER A 237 4.43 5.01 -42.78
C SER A 237 5.57 4.00 -42.63
N ILE A 238 5.89 3.54 -41.42
CA ILE A 238 6.92 2.51 -41.19
C ILE A 238 6.50 1.18 -41.82
N GLN A 239 5.22 0.79 -41.69
CA GLN A 239 4.70 -0.44 -42.26
C GLN A 239 4.70 -0.41 -43.79
N ASN A 240 4.40 0.75 -44.40
CA ASN A 240 4.51 0.95 -45.84
C ASN A 240 5.98 0.91 -46.32
N VAL A 241 6.91 1.53 -45.59
CA VAL A 241 8.35 1.46 -45.91
C VAL A 241 8.88 0.02 -45.80
N VAL A 242 8.46 -0.76 -44.79
CA VAL A 242 8.85 -2.17 -44.66
C VAL A 242 8.29 -3.01 -45.81
N LEU A 243 7.05 -2.77 -46.24
CA LEU A 243 6.46 -3.43 -47.42
C LEU A 243 7.23 -3.08 -48.71
N GLU A 244 7.53 -1.80 -48.95
CA GLU A 244 8.31 -1.35 -50.11
C GLU A 244 9.74 -1.92 -50.13
N THR A 245 10.40 -2.04 -48.96
CA THR A 245 11.74 -2.65 -48.88
C THR A 245 11.73 -4.16 -49.14
N ASN A 246 10.68 -4.88 -48.75
CA ASN A 246 10.55 -6.32 -49.03
C ASN A 246 10.23 -6.60 -50.50
N GLU A 247 9.56 -5.69 -51.20
CA GLU A 247 9.33 -5.79 -52.65
C GLU A 247 10.62 -5.51 -53.46
N CYS A 248 11.50 -4.61 -52.98
CA CYS A 248 12.78 -4.30 -53.64
C CYS A 248 13.85 -5.41 -53.55
N VAL A 249 13.78 -6.33 -52.58
CA VAL A 249 14.79 -7.41 -52.42
C VAL A 249 14.52 -8.61 -53.35
N CYS A 250 13.38 -8.65 -54.05
CA CYS A 250 13.05 -9.75 -54.98
C CYS A 250 13.55 -9.55 -56.43
N PHE A 251 14.31 -8.49 -56.74
CA PHE A 251 14.81 -8.21 -58.09
C PHE A 251 16.34 -8.04 -58.15
N THR A 252 17.09 -8.99 -57.61
CA THR A 252 18.49 -9.22 -58.03
C THR A 252 18.83 -10.71 -57.97
N THR A 253 18.50 -11.43 -59.05
CA THR A 253 19.11 -12.72 -59.44
C THR A 253 19.26 -12.73 -60.95
#